data_AF-E6MK95-F1
#
_entry.id   AF-E6MK95-F1
#
_cell.length_a   1.000
_cell.length_b   1.000
_cell.length_c   1.000
_cell.angle_alpha   90.00
_cell.angle_beta   90.00
_cell.angle_gamma   90.00
#
_symmetry.space_group_name_H-M   'P 1'
#
loop_
_entity.id
_entity.type
_entity.pdbx_description
1 polymer ?
#
loop_
_entity_poly.entity_id
_entity_poly.type
_entity_poly.pdbx_seq_one_letter_code
_entity_poly.pdbx_strand_id
1 'polypeptide(L)'
;MFETYNKEYALSLLVNDGAKESWVNDIWSSFGRFVELPFNEVGMGHSDKEKRHVISITRTPWQNPDPRVILYSLYKFAEGCGGYYQFTLGRLLNHEIDSDGVSPTEIFGIDRDQMEKLLTGLSVNYPEFINASFTLDLDNITLRSEKTSQDVLTLF
;
A
#
# COMPACT_ATOMS: atom_id res chain seq x y z
N MET A 1 -7.98 1.44 7.04
CA MET A 1 -8.99 0.37 6.86
C MET A 1 -8.73 -0.72 7.88
N PHE A 2 -9.73 -1.11 8.67
CA PHE A 2 -9.66 -2.25 9.61
C PHE A 2 -10.70 -3.27 9.15
N GLU A 3 -10.29 -4.14 8.24
CA GLU A 3 -11.19 -5.12 7.63
C GLU A 3 -10.79 -6.53 8.05
N THR A 4 -11.75 -7.28 8.57
CA THR A 4 -11.55 -8.63 9.11
C THR A 4 -12.13 -9.66 8.16
N TYR A 5 -11.30 -10.62 7.77
CA TYR A 5 -11.68 -11.75 6.95
C TYR A 5 -11.66 -13.00 7.82
N ASN A 6 -12.78 -13.72 7.88
CA ASN A 6 -12.79 -15.08 8.40
C ASN A 6 -12.16 -16.03 7.38
N LYS A 7 -11.75 -17.21 7.86
CA LYS A 7 -11.07 -18.21 7.04
C LYS A 7 -11.89 -18.57 5.79
N GLU A 8 -13.13 -19.01 5.95
CA GLU A 8 -13.95 -19.52 4.85
C GLU A 8 -14.14 -18.47 3.74
N TYR A 9 -14.38 -17.22 4.12
CA TYR A 9 -14.53 -16.11 3.18
C TYR A 9 -13.22 -15.79 2.46
N ALA A 10 -12.09 -15.71 3.19
CA ALA A 10 -10.79 -15.48 2.56
C ALA A 10 -10.42 -16.61 1.57
N LEU A 11 -10.68 -17.86 1.92
CA LEU A 11 -10.43 -19.00 1.02
C LEU A 11 -11.28 -18.90 -0.25
N SER A 12 -12.55 -18.49 -0.15
CA SER A 12 -13.42 -18.35 -1.33
C SER A 12 -12.97 -17.22 -2.25
N LEU A 13 -12.50 -16.08 -1.69
CA LEU A 13 -11.91 -15.00 -2.47
C LEU A 13 -10.67 -15.48 -3.24
N LEU A 14 -9.77 -16.23 -2.59
CA LEU A 14 -8.57 -16.78 -3.26
C LEU A 14 -8.92 -17.73 -4.42
N VAL A 15 -9.93 -18.58 -4.24
CA VAL A 15 -10.37 -19.49 -5.33
C VAL A 15 -10.99 -18.71 -6.49
N ASN A 16 -11.81 -17.70 -6.19
CA ASN A 16 -12.41 -16.83 -7.20
C ASN A 16 -11.35 -16.06 -8.01
N ASP A 17 -10.21 -15.75 -7.40
CA ASP A 17 -9.04 -15.11 -8.03
C ASP A 17 -8.10 -16.12 -8.71
N GLY A 18 -8.48 -17.41 -8.77
CA GLY A 18 -7.80 -18.44 -9.56
C GLY A 18 -6.88 -19.39 -8.78
N ALA A 19 -6.80 -19.29 -7.46
CA ALA A 19 -6.08 -20.28 -6.66
C ALA A 19 -6.78 -21.65 -6.68
N LYS A 20 -6.01 -22.75 -6.70
CA LYS A 20 -6.59 -24.09 -6.55
C LYS A 20 -7.09 -24.30 -5.11
N GLU A 21 -8.22 -24.96 -4.96
CA GLU A 21 -8.79 -25.32 -3.64
C GLU A 21 -7.80 -26.08 -2.75
N SER A 22 -6.91 -26.88 -3.35
CA SER A 22 -5.87 -27.60 -2.61
C SER A 22 -4.80 -26.70 -1.98
N TRP A 23 -4.63 -25.45 -2.45
CA TRP A 23 -3.56 -24.53 -2.01
C TRP A 23 -4.02 -23.53 -0.96
N VAL A 24 -5.30 -23.15 -0.98
CA VAL A 24 -5.77 -21.98 -0.23
C VAL A 24 -5.59 -22.13 1.29
N ASN A 25 -5.64 -23.35 1.83
CA ASN A 25 -5.36 -23.60 3.25
C ASN A 25 -3.90 -23.34 3.64
N ASP A 26 -2.96 -23.65 2.75
CA ASP A 26 -1.53 -23.40 2.96
C ASP A 26 -1.24 -21.90 2.85
N ILE A 27 -1.87 -21.20 1.91
CA ILE A 27 -1.78 -19.74 1.76
C ILE A 27 -2.30 -19.07 3.04
N TRP A 28 -3.50 -19.43 3.51
CA TRP A 28 -4.08 -18.90 4.75
C TRP A 28 -3.16 -19.10 5.95
N SER A 29 -2.65 -20.32 6.13
CA SER A 29 -1.77 -20.65 7.27
C SER A 29 -0.44 -19.90 7.19
N SER A 30 0.09 -19.71 5.99
CA SER A 30 1.35 -18.98 5.77
C SER A 30 1.17 -17.49 5.99
N PHE A 31 0.10 -16.89 5.47
CA PHE A 31 -0.19 -15.47 5.68
C PHE A 31 -0.46 -15.18 7.16
N GLY A 32 -1.20 -16.06 7.85
CA GLY A 32 -1.41 -15.96 9.29
C GLY A 32 -0.11 -15.95 10.10
N ARG A 33 0.92 -16.71 9.70
CA ARG A 33 2.26 -16.66 10.35
C ARG A 33 3.06 -15.43 9.91
N PHE A 34 2.90 -15.02 8.66
CA PHE A 34 3.57 -13.85 8.10
C PHE A 34 3.22 -12.58 8.88
N VAL A 35 1.94 -12.40 9.22
CA VAL A 35 1.47 -11.25 10.02
C VAL A 35 1.79 -11.36 11.51
N GLU A 36 2.42 -12.44 11.97
CA GLU A 36 2.98 -12.53 13.34
C GLU A 36 4.43 -12.09 13.41
N LEU A 37 5.10 -11.96 12.26
CA LEU A 37 6.41 -11.35 12.14
C LEU A 37 6.24 -9.81 12.15
N PRO A 38 7.33 -9.03 12.19
CA PRO A 38 7.27 -7.56 12.15
C PRO A 38 6.57 -6.94 10.92
N PHE A 39 6.06 -7.74 10.00
CA PHE A 39 5.24 -7.25 8.88
C PHE A 39 3.90 -6.64 9.33
N ASN A 40 3.40 -7.00 10.52
CA ASN A 40 2.24 -6.32 11.10
C ASN A 40 2.48 -4.82 11.35
N GLU A 41 3.73 -4.42 11.63
CA GLU A 41 4.11 -3.03 11.88
C GLU A 41 4.04 -2.17 10.62
N VAL A 42 4.06 -2.77 9.43
CA VAL A 42 4.02 -2.08 8.12
C VAL A 42 2.67 -2.21 7.40
N GLY A 43 1.60 -2.51 8.15
CA GLY A 43 0.23 -2.51 7.62
C GLY A 43 -0.21 -3.81 6.94
N MET A 44 0.47 -4.93 7.20
CA MET A 44 0.03 -6.24 6.70
C MET A 44 -1.06 -6.89 7.56
N GLY A 45 -1.43 -6.27 8.69
CA GLY A 45 -2.49 -6.75 9.56
C GLY A 45 -2.02 -7.62 10.72
N HIS A 46 -2.96 -8.30 11.35
CA HIS A 46 -2.71 -9.29 12.40
C HIS A 46 -3.68 -10.47 12.25
N SER A 47 -3.34 -11.60 12.87
CA SER A 47 -4.19 -12.80 12.88
C SER A 47 -4.77 -13.06 14.26
N ASP A 48 -6.05 -13.42 14.34
CA ASP A 48 -6.65 -13.95 15.56
C ASP A 48 -6.62 -15.47 15.54
N LYS A 49 -6.36 -16.07 16.70
CA LYS A 49 -6.18 -17.52 16.84
C LYS A 49 -7.06 -18.10 17.93
N GLU A 50 -7.67 -19.24 17.59
CA GLU A 50 -8.21 -20.16 18.59
C GLU A 50 -7.26 -21.36 18.73
N LYS A 51 -6.70 -21.51 19.93
CA LYS A 51 -5.63 -22.49 20.22
C LYS A 51 -4.44 -22.30 19.28
N ARG A 52 -4.35 -23.11 18.23
CA ARG A 52 -3.26 -23.09 17.23
C ARG A 52 -3.75 -22.72 15.82
N HIS A 53 -5.06 -22.52 15.64
CA HIS A 53 -5.65 -22.28 14.34
C HIS A 53 -5.96 -20.79 14.17
N VAL A 54 -5.52 -20.22 13.04
CA VAL A 54 -5.89 -18.87 12.63
C VAL A 54 -7.35 -18.90 12.18
N ILE A 55 -8.19 -18.13 12.86
CA ILE A 55 -9.65 -18.06 12.62
C ILE A 55 -10.05 -16.84 11.81
N SER A 56 -9.32 -15.74 11.98
CA SER A 56 -9.51 -14.50 11.22
C SER A 56 -8.19 -13.78 11.02
N ILE A 57 -8.15 -12.95 9.99
CA ILE A 57 -7.05 -12.03 9.72
C ILE A 57 -7.65 -10.66 9.50
N THR A 58 -7.13 -9.67 10.21
CA THR A 58 -7.57 -8.28 10.14
C THR A 58 -6.49 -7.44 9.49
N ARG A 59 -6.77 -6.83 8.34
CA ARG A 59 -5.86 -5.86 7.72
C ARG A 59 -5.84 -4.59 8.55
N THR A 60 -4.66 -4.01 8.75
CA THR A 60 -4.48 -2.78 9.51
C THR A 60 -3.68 -1.78 8.67
N PRO A 61 -3.93 -0.46 8.78
CA PRO A 61 -3.13 0.51 8.07
C PRO A 61 -1.75 0.68 8.72
N TRP A 62 -0.74 1.06 7.94
CA TRP A 62 0.58 1.37 8.47
C TRP A 62 0.54 2.66 9.29
N GLN A 63 0.69 2.53 10.61
CA GLN A 63 0.48 3.66 11.53
C GLN A 63 1.57 4.73 11.40
N ASN A 64 2.83 4.33 11.23
CA ASN A 64 3.99 5.22 11.20
C ASN A 64 4.86 4.96 9.96
N PRO A 65 4.38 5.30 8.75
CA PRO A 65 5.12 5.06 7.52
C PRO A 65 6.38 5.91 7.43
N ASP A 66 7.48 5.30 6.97
CA ASP A 66 8.68 6.05 6.56
C ASP A 66 8.35 6.80 5.25
N PRO A 67 8.43 8.14 5.21
CA PRO A 67 8.13 8.91 4.02
C PRO A 67 8.91 8.44 2.78
N ARG A 68 10.16 8.00 2.93
CA ARG A 68 11.00 7.53 1.82
C ARG A 68 10.45 6.25 1.17
N VAL A 69 9.83 5.37 1.95
CA VAL A 69 9.16 4.17 1.43
C VAL A 69 7.93 4.57 0.62
N ILE A 70 7.20 5.61 1.06
CA ILE A 70 6.07 6.16 0.31
C ILE A 70 6.56 6.79 -0.99
N LEU A 71 7.64 7.57 -0.96
CA LEU A 71 8.26 8.13 -2.16
C LEU A 71 8.67 7.03 -3.16
N TYR A 72 9.35 5.98 -2.68
CA TYR A 72 9.72 4.83 -3.50
C TYR A 72 8.49 4.20 -4.17
N SER A 73 7.43 4.01 -3.40
CA SER A 73 6.18 3.39 -3.86
C SER A 73 5.45 4.26 -4.88
N LEU A 74 5.50 5.58 -4.75
CA LEU A 74 4.96 6.51 -5.75
C LEU A 74 5.71 6.41 -7.09
N TYR A 75 7.04 6.27 -7.06
CA TYR A 75 7.81 6.00 -8.27
C TYR A 75 7.46 4.64 -8.88
N LYS A 76 7.34 3.57 -8.06
CA LYS A 76 6.90 2.26 -8.54
C LYS A 76 5.51 2.32 -9.18
N PHE A 77 4.59 3.07 -8.58
CA PHE A 77 3.25 3.30 -9.12
C PHE A 77 3.33 4.00 -10.49
N ALA A 78 4.07 5.10 -10.61
CA ALA A 78 4.22 5.84 -11.85
C ALA A 78 4.90 5.01 -12.96
N GLU A 79 5.96 4.27 -12.63
CA GLU A 79 6.66 3.35 -13.54
C GLU A 79 5.73 2.24 -14.04
N GLY A 80 4.91 1.67 -13.14
CA GLY A 80 3.90 0.67 -13.50
C GLY A 80 2.82 1.25 -14.41
N CYS A 81 2.42 2.51 -14.18
CA CYS A 81 1.45 3.22 -15.01
C CYS A 81 2.06 3.82 -16.29
N GLY A 82 3.06 3.18 -16.91
CA GLY A 82 3.63 3.64 -18.19
C GLY A 82 4.41 4.96 -18.13
N GLY A 83 4.89 5.37 -16.94
CA GLY A 83 5.72 6.57 -16.77
C GLY A 83 4.92 7.87 -16.62
N TYR A 84 3.64 7.81 -16.23
CA TYR A 84 2.87 9.00 -15.87
C TYR A 84 3.25 9.49 -14.47
N TYR A 85 4.19 10.44 -14.42
CA TYR A 85 4.73 11.02 -13.18
C TYR A 85 3.88 12.17 -12.58
N GLN A 86 2.68 12.40 -13.10
CA GLN A 86 1.75 13.40 -12.59
C GLN A 86 0.39 12.77 -12.34
N PHE A 87 -0.11 12.92 -11.12
CA PHE A 87 -1.39 12.37 -10.67
C PHE A 87 -1.94 13.19 -9.50
N THR A 88 -3.18 12.91 -9.12
CA THR A 88 -3.83 13.57 -7.98
C THR A 88 -3.88 12.66 -6.76
N LEU A 89 -4.02 13.23 -5.56
CA LEU A 89 -4.28 12.42 -4.35
C LEU A 89 -5.60 11.64 -4.47
N GLY A 90 -6.62 12.24 -5.09
CA GLY A 90 -7.86 11.55 -5.45
C GLY A 90 -7.63 10.31 -6.31
N ARG A 91 -6.72 10.35 -7.29
CA ARG A 91 -6.36 9.17 -8.09
C ARG A 91 -5.71 8.08 -7.25
N LEU A 92 -4.81 8.44 -6.34
CA LEU A 92 -4.15 7.46 -5.46
C LEU A 92 -5.16 6.78 -4.53
N LEU A 93 -6.15 7.51 -4.03
CA LEU A 93 -7.19 6.99 -3.14
C LEU A 93 -8.31 6.22 -3.85
N ASN A 94 -8.36 6.26 -5.18
CA ASN A 94 -9.35 5.52 -5.95
C ASN A 94 -8.83 4.14 -6.35
N HIS A 95 -9.20 3.14 -5.55
CA HIS A 95 -8.81 1.72 -5.72
C HIS A 95 -9.75 0.95 -6.67
N GLU A 96 -10.79 1.59 -7.21
CA GLU A 96 -11.71 0.95 -8.17
C GLU A 96 -11.21 1.06 -9.62
N ILE A 97 -10.26 1.96 -9.88
CA ILE A 97 -9.69 2.15 -11.22
C ILE A 97 -8.56 1.15 -11.43
N ASP A 98 -8.77 0.25 -12.38
CA ASP A 98 -7.76 -0.71 -12.84
C ASP A 98 -6.49 0.01 -13.32
N SER A 99 -5.34 -0.51 -12.90
CA SER A 99 -4.05 0.16 -12.99
C SER A 99 -2.93 -0.86 -12.89
N ASP A 100 -2.01 -0.82 -13.85
CA ASP A 100 -0.83 -1.70 -13.84
C ASP A 100 0.07 -1.45 -12.62
N GLY A 101 0.07 -0.22 -12.10
CA GLY A 101 0.70 0.13 -10.82
C GLY A 101 -0.32 0.12 -9.66
N VAL A 102 0.09 -0.36 -8.49
CA VAL A 102 -0.72 -0.34 -7.26
C VAL A 102 -0.37 0.89 -6.42
N SER A 103 -1.37 1.63 -5.94
CA SER A 103 -1.14 2.88 -5.21
C SER A 103 -0.62 2.62 -3.78
N PRO A 104 0.22 3.50 -3.22
CA PRO A 104 0.69 3.35 -1.84
C PRO A 104 -0.43 3.44 -0.79
N THR A 105 -1.53 4.14 -1.08
CA THR A 105 -2.67 4.20 -0.16
C THR A 105 -3.41 2.86 -0.10
N GLU A 106 -3.42 2.10 -1.20
CA GLU A 106 -3.97 0.76 -1.27
C GLU A 106 -3.06 -0.27 -0.60
N ILE A 107 -1.76 -0.23 -0.90
CA ILE A 107 -0.77 -1.17 -0.33
C ILE A 107 -0.74 -1.04 1.20
N PHE A 108 -0.58 0.19 1.70
CA PHE A 108 -0.31 0.44 3.11
C PHE A 108 -1.55 0.88 3.92
N GLY A 109 -2.70 1.01 3.27
CA GLY A 109 -3.96 1.43 3.92
C GLY A 109 -3.96 2.87 4.42
N ILE A 110 -3.14 3.75 3.85
CA ILE A 110 -2.95 5.14 4.27
C ILE A 110 -4.17 5.98 3.85
N ASP A 111 -4.75 6.71 4.80
CA ASP A 111 -5.89 7.59 4.52
C ASP A 111 -5.48 8.93 3.90
N ARG A 112 -6.47 9.74 3.52
CA ARG A 112 -6.25 11.03 2.85
C ARG A 112 -5.38 11.96 3.70
N ASP A 113 -5.74 12.16 4.97
CA ASP A 113 -5.10 13.15 5.84
C ASP A 113 -3.65 12.78 6.13
N GLN A 114 -3.37 11.48 6.35
CA GLN A 114 -2.03 10.98 6.55
C GLN A 114 -1.20 11.08 5.27
N MET A 115 -1.77 10.70 4.12
CA MET A 115 -1.08 10.78 2.83
C MET A 115 -0.74 12.23 2.44
N GLU A 116 -1.65 13.18 2.67
CA GLU A 116 -1.42 14.60 2.43
C GLU A 116 -0.24 15.15 3.25
N LYS A 117 -0.18 14.80 4.54
CA LYS A 117 0.94 15.17 5.42
C LYS A 117 2.26 14.57 4.93
N LEU A 118 2.26 13.30 4.53
CA LEU A 118 3.44 12.62 4.00
C LEU A 118 3.93 13.29 2.72
N LEU A 119 3.04 13.56 1.77
CA LEU A 119 3.35 14.20 0.48
C LEU A 119 3.86 15.64 0.67
N THR A 120 3.27 16.39 1.59
CA THR A 120 3.74 17.74 1.95
C THR A 120 5.16 17.68 2.53
N GLY A 121 5.39 16.79 3.49
CA GLY A 121 6.72 16.59 4.09
C GLY A 121 7.76 16.13 3.07
N LEU A 122 7.39 15.24 2.16
CA LEU A 122 8.26 14.78 1.07
C LEU A 122 8.63 15.92 0.11
N SER A 123 7.68 16.78 -0.24
CA SER A 123 7.92 17.91 -1.14
C SER A 123 8.88 18.94 -0.53
N VAL A 124 8.87 19.09 0.79
CA VAL A 124 9.81 19.97 1.51
C VAL A 124 11.19 19.34 1.63
N ASN A 125 11.25 18.05 1.99
CA ASN A 125 12.51 17.39 2.34
C ASN A 125 13.26 16.80 1.12
N TYR A 126 12.54 16.50 0.04
CA TYR A 126 13.06 15.88 -1.19
C TYR A 126 12.51 16.57 -2.46
N PRO A 127 12.66 17.90 -2.61
CA PRO A 127 12.14 18.66 -3.76
C PRO A 127 12.73 18.25 -5.13
N GLU A 128 13.88 17.57 -5.11
CA GLU A 128 14.55 16.95 -6.25
C GLU A 128 13.92 15.62 -6.70
N PHE A 129 12.92 15.12 -5.97
CA PHE A 129 12.14 13.93 -6.34
C PHE A 129 10.65 14.25 -6.52
N ILE A 130 10.07 15.13 -5.72
CA ILE A 130 8.61 15.32 -5.72
C ILE A 130 8.21 16.75 -5.41
N ASN A 131 7.09 17.16 -6.01
CA ASN A 131 6.34 18.34 -5.63
C ASN A 131 4.86 17.97 -5.49
N ALA A 132 4.26 18.32 -4.36
CA ALA A 132 2.85 18.13 -4.09
C ALA A 132 2.24 19.45 -3.61
N SER A 133 1.01 19.74 -4.06
CA SER A 133 0.29 20.95 -3.72
C SER A 133 -1.15 20.62 -3.40
N PHE A 134 -1.56 20.95 -2.18
CA PHE A 134 -2.91 20.75 -1.67
C PHE A 134 -3.53 22.11 -1.35
N THR A 135 -4.53 22.50 -2.12
CA THR A 135 -5.39 23.67 -1.86
C THR A 135 -6.84 23.26 -2.04
N LEU A 136 -7.80 24.18 -1.84
CA LEU A 136 -9.23 23.87 -1.90
C LEU A 136 -9.65 23.16 -3.21
N ASP A 137 -8.98 23.49 -4.33
CA ASP A 137 -9.31 22.99 -5.67
C ASP A 137 -8.19 22.14 -6.30
N LEU A 138 -7.06 21.93 -5.61
CA LEU A 138 -5.89 21.26 -6.16
C LEU A 138 -5.38 20.19 -5.20
N ASP A 139 -5.17 18.98 -5.70
CA ASP A 139 -4.55 17.88 -4.97
C ASP A 139 -3.45 17.21 -5.82
N ASN A 140 -2.66 18.04 -6.49
CA ASN A 140 -1.68 17.61 -7.49
C ASN A 140 -0.41 17.06 -6.86
N ILE A 141 0.10 15.99 -7.46
CA ILE A 141 1.36 15.35 -7.14
C ILE A 141 2.15 15.20 -8.43
N THR A 142 3.40 15.68 -8.43
CA THR A 142 4.30 15.60 -9.57
C THR A 142 5.63 15.03 -9.11
N LEU A 143 5.98 13.85 -9.61
CA LEU A 143 7.29 13.25 -9.47
C LEU A 143 8.23 13.81 -10.54
N ARG A 144 9.53 13.86 -10.23
CA ARG A 144 10.58 14.22 -11.18
C ARG A 144 10.85 13.05 -12.11
N SER A 145 10.59 13.22 -13.40
CA SER A 145 10.64 12.15 -14.41
C SER A 145 12.07 11.72 -14.78
N GLU A 146 13.07 12.53 -14.41
CA GLU A 146 14.50 12.20 -14.51
C GLU A 146 15.00 11.29 -13.37
N LYS A 147 14.16 11.02 -12.38
CA LYS A 147 14.43 10.12 -11.26
C LYS A 147 13.65 8.82 -11.41
N THR A 148 14.10 7.80 -10.69
CA THR A 148 13.49 6.48 -10.66
C THR A 148 13.28 6.00 -9.23
N SER A 149 12.49 4.94 -9.07
CA SER A 149 12.41 4.21 -7.80
C SER A 149 13.78 3.75 -7.29
N GLN A 150 14.70 3.41 -8.20
CA GLN A 150 16.07 3.02 -7.84
C GLN A 150 16.90 4.17 -7.25
N ASP A 151 16.67 5.40 -7.70
CA ASP A 151 17.33 6.57 -7.12
C ASP A 151 16.86 6.83 -5.69
N VAL A 152 15.58 6.59 -5.39
CA VAL A 152 15.04 6.72 -4.03
C VAL A 152 15.72 5.74 -3.07
N LEU A 153 16.12 4.55 -3.53
CA LEU A 153 16.83 3.58 -2.68
C LEU A 153 18.19 4.07 -2.20
N THR A 154 18.78 5.09 -2.85
CA THR A 154 20.04 5.71 -2.40
C THR A 154 19.86 6.62 -1.18
N LEU A 155 18.62 6.88 -0.75
CA LEU A 155 18.29 7.73 0.40
C LEU A 155 18.24 6.96 1.75
N PHE A 156 18.49 5.65 1.75
CA PHE A 156 18.50 4.79 2.95
C PHE A 156 19.92 4.53 3.45
#